data_AF-A0A435TIS2-F1
#
_entry.id   AF-A0A435TIS2-F1
#
_cell.length_a   1.000
_cell.length_b   1.000
_cell.length_c   1.000
_cell.angle_alpha   90.00
_cell.angle_beta   90.00
_cell.angle_gamma   90.00
#
_symmetry.space_group_name_H-M   'P 1'
#
loop_
_entity.id
_entity.type
_entity.pdbx_description
1 polymer ?
#
loop_
_entity_poly.entity_id
_entity_poly.type
_entity_poly.pdbx_seq_one_letter_code
_entity_poly.pdbx_strand_id
1 'polypeptide(L)'
;MNPGGLGSPPASVSLGQEIYALAERLFPICRSITGDGVRQTLDVLSGHIDLERHEVPTGTQVFDWTIPKEWNIRSASITGPDGQTVVDFADSNLHIVNYSVPFKGIL
;
A
#
# COMPACT_ATOMS: atom_id res chain seq x y z
N MET A 1 48.55 -25.49 -17.42
CA MET A 1 47.62 -24.68 -18.22
C MET A 1 46.22 -25.18 -17.93
N ASN A 2 45.38 -24.34 -17.31
CA ASN A 2 44.00 -24.67 -16.96
C ASN A 2 43.10 -23.88 -17.91
N PRO A 3 42.26 -24.51 -18.76
CA PRO A 3 41.44 -23.76 -19.69
C PRO A 3 40.21 -23.23 -18.96
N GLY A 4 40.11 -21.91 -18.90
CA GLY A 4 38.85 -21.15 -18.95
C GLY A 4 37.77 -21.53 -17.93
N GLY A 5 37.78 -20.85 -16.78
CA GLY A 5 36.55 -20.61 -16.03
C GLY A 5 35.58 -19.79 -16.88
N LEU A 6 34.66 -20.47 -17.56
CA LEU A 6 33.43 -19.85 -18.04
C LEU A 6 32.59 -19.57 -16.80
N GLY A 7 32.62 -18.31 -16.34
CA GLY A 7 31.73 -17.85 -15.28
C GLY A 7 30.29 -18.21 -15.67
N SER A 8 29.60 -18.93 -14.78
CA SER A 8 28.18 -19.21 -14.95
C SER A 8 27.44 -17.91 -15.24
N PRO A 9 26.52 -17.85 -16.21
CA PRO A 9 25.68 -16.69 -16.39
C PRO A 9 24.94 -16.43 -15.08
N PRO A 10 24.69 -15.16 -14.70
CA PRO A 10 23.90 -14.86 -13.51
C PRO A 10 22.58 -15.62 -13.63
N ALA A 11 22.21 -16.33 -12.56
CA ALA A 11 20.95 -17.06 -12.53
C ALA A 11 19.83 -16.08 -12.87
N SER A 12 19.08 -16.37 -13.93
CA SER A 12 17.87 -15.61 -14.27
C SER A 12 16.97 -15.58 -13.05
N VAL A 13 16.57 -14.38 -12.62
CA VAL A 13 15.59 -14.22 -11.55
C VAL A 13 14.37 -15.06 -11.90
N SER A 14 13.95 -15.93 -10.97
CA SER A 14 12.77 -16.75 -11.19
C SER A 14 11.52 -15.87 -11.19
N LEU A 15 10.49 -16.24 -11.94
CA LEU A 15 9.20 -15.52 -11.95
C LEU A 15 8.63 -15.33 -10.53
N GLY A 16 8.83 -16.31 -9.63
CA GLY A 16 8.40 -16.19 -8.24
C GLY A 16 9.10 -15.06 -7.48
N GLN A 17 10.38 -14.80 -7.76
CA GLN A 17 11.12 -13.69 -7.16
C GLN A 17 10.65 -12.34 -7.71
N GLU A 18 10.27 -12.26 -8.98
CA GLU A 18 9.70 -11.04 -9.58
C GLU A 18 8.33 -10.71 -8.97
N ILE A 19 7.47 -11.72 -8.82
CA ILE A 19 6.15 -11.58 -8.16
C ILE A 19 6.33 -11.13 -6.71
N TYR A 20 7.26 -11.75 -5.98
CA TYR A 20 7.55 -11.38 -4.60
C TYR A 20 8.07 -9.94 -4.49
N ALA A 21 9.00 -9.52 -5.36
CA ALA A 21 9.52 -8.16 -5.38
C ALA A 21 8.42 -7.12 -5.68
N LEU A 22 7.47 -7.45 -6.56
CA LEU A 22 6.30 -6.60 -6.79
C LEU A 22 5.42 -6.51 -5.53
N ALA A 23 5.15 -7.63 -4.87
CA ALA A 23 4.38 -7.65 -3.62
C ALA A 23 5.06 -6.82 -2.52
N GLU A 24 6.38 -6.93 -2.36
CA GLU A 24 7.17 -6.15 -1.41
C GLU A 24 7.06 -4.64 -1.68
N ARG A 25 7.17 -4.22 -2.95
CA ARG A 25 6.98 -2.81 -3.35
C ARG A 25 5.58 -2.30 -3.05
N LEU A 26 4.57 -3.16 -3.19
CA LEU A 26 3.16 -2.82 -2.96
C LEU A 26 2.77 -2.86 -1.48
N PHE A 27 3.45 -3.64 -0.65
CA PHE A 27 3.09 -3.89 0.75
C PHE A 27 2.98 -2.62 1.63
N PRO A 28 3.93 -1.67 1.62
CA PRO A 28 3.87 -0.52 2.52
C PRO A 28 2.76 0.48 2.16
N ILE A 29 2.21 0.42 0.94
CA ILE A 29 1.15 1.34 0.49
C ILE A 29 -0.12 1.11 1.33
N CYS A 30 -0.54 2.12 2.09
CA CYS A 30 -1.76 2.07 2.89
C CYS A 30 -3.00 2.14 1.98
N ARG A 31 -3.47 0.96 1.54
CA ARG A 31 -4.68 0.82 0.72
C ARG A 31 -5.94 0.68 1.59
N SER A 32 -7.01 1.32 1.13
CA SER A 32 -8.38 1.04 1.57
C SER A 32 -9.28 0.81 0.34
N ILE A 33 -10.60 0.87 0.48
CA ILE A 33 -11.52 0.76 -0.67
C ILE A 33 -11.55 2.02 -1.56
N THR A 34 -11.06 3.14 -1.05
CA THR A 34 -10.83 4.40 -1.79
C THR A 34 -9.51 5.04 -1.32
N GLY A 35 -9.12 6.15 -1.93
CA GLY A 35 -7.98 6.96 -1.51
C GLY A 35 -6.72 6.77 -2.34
N ASP A 36 -5.71 7.58 -2.02
CA ASP A 36 -4.48 7.71 -2.78
C ASP A 36 -3.65 6.42 -2.78
N GLY A 37 -3.76 5.59 -1.74
CA GLY A 37 -3.09 4.29 -1.69
C GLY A 37 -3.55 3.34 -2.81
N VAL A 38 -4.83 3.39 -3.21
CA VAL A 38 -5.32 2.61 -4.36
C VAL A 38 -4.77 3.19 -5.67
N ARG A 39 -4.77 4.52 -5.84
CA ARG A 39 -4.21 5.19 -7.03
C ARG A 39 -2.73 4.83 -7.22
N GLN A 40 -1.93 4.97 -6.16
CA GLN A 40 -0.51 4.62 -6.16
C GLN A 40 -0.27 3.13 -6.48
N THR A 41 -1.16 2.26 -6.02
CA THR A 41 -1.09 0.83 -6.35
C THR A 41 -1.32 0.60 -7.85
N LEU A 42 -2.33 1.24 -8.43
CA LEU A 42 -2.62 1.16 -9.86
C LEU A 42 -1.49 1.79 -10.71
N ASP A 43 -0.82 2.84 -10.21
CA ASP A 43 0.41 3.39 -10.82
C ASP A 43 1.50 2.33 -10.94
N VAL A 44 1.81 1.63 -9.85
CA VAL A 44 2.81 0.58 -9.86
C VAL A 44 2.42 -0.56 -10.83
N LEU A 45 1.16 -0.99 -10.80
CA LEU A 45 0.68 -2.09 -11.65
C LEU A 45 0.63 -1.72 -13.14
N SER A 46 0.36 -0.46 -13.48
CA SER A 46 0.35 0.01 -14.88
C SER A 46 1.71 -0.08 -15.58
N GLY A 47 2.80 -0.21 -14.83
CA GLY A 47 4.13 -0.51 -15.39
C GLY A 47 4.31 -1.96 -15.84
N HIS A 48 3.39 -2.87 -15.48
CA HIS A 48 3.46 -4.29 -15.80
C HIS A 48 2.40 -4.73 -16.80
N ILE A 49 1.23 -4.08 -16.80
CA ILE A 49 0.10 -4.39 -17.66
C ILE A 49 -0.63 -3.11 -18.05
N ASP A 50 -1.30 -3.12 -19.19
CA ASP A 50 -2.15 -1.99 -19.60
C ASP A 50 -3.41 -1.91 -18.70
N LEU A 51 -3.66 -0.74 -18.14
CA LEU A 51 -4.75 -0.49 -17.20
C LEU A 51 -5.43 0.83 -17.50
N GLU A 52 -6.74 0.77 -17.77
CA GLU A 52 -7.60 1.95 -17.77
C GLU A 52 -8.08 2.24 -16.33
N ARG A 53 -8.01 3.51 -15.92
CA ARG A 53 -8.46 3.95 -14.59
C ARG A 53 -9.78 4.68 -14.68
N HIS A 54 -10.67 4.36 -13.75
CA HIS A 54 -11.94 5.03 -13.58
C HIS A 54 -12.07 5.56 -12.16
N GLU A 55 -12.56 6.79 -12.03
CA GLU A 55 -12.99 7.36 -10.76
C GLU A 55 -14.49 7.59 -10.81
N VAL A 56 -15.19 7.15 -9.76
CA VAL A 56 -16.63 7.34 -9.61
C VAL A 56 -16.86 8.24 -8.40
N PRO A 57 -17.59 9.37 -8.54
CA PRO A 57 -17.76 10.33 -7.44
C PRO A 57 -18.45 9.73 -6.21
N THR A 58 -18.04 10.15 -5.02
CA THR A 58 -18.77 9.91 -3.75
C THR A 58 -20.24 10.29 -3.90
N GLY A 59 -21.13 9.47 -3.32
CA GLY A 59 -22.57 9.70 -3.36
C GLY A 59 -23.24 9.17 -4.63
N THR A 60 -22.48 8.70 -5.62
CA THR A 60 -23.05 8.02 -6.79
C THR A 60 -23.80 6.76 -6.34
N GLN A 61 -25.05 6.60 -6.80
CA GLN A 61 -25.83 5.39 -6.56
C GLN A 61 -25.45 4.31 -7.58
N VAL A 62 -25.12 3.12 -7.11
CA VAL A 62 -24.79 1.93 -7.92
C VAL A 62 -25.61 0.74 -7.42
N PHE A 63 -26.73 0.49 -8.09
CA PHE A 63 -27.76 -0.46 -7.61
C PHE A 63 -28.25 -0.09 -6.22
N ASP A 64 -28.08 -0.97 -5.22
CA ASP A 64 -28.45 -0.74 -3.82
C ASP A 64 -27.32 -0.10 -2.98
N TRP A 65 -26.17 0.16 -3.59
CA TRP A 65 -25.00 0.72 -2.91
C TRP A 65 -24.80 2.19 -3.26
N THR A 66 -24.21 2.94 -2.34
CA THR A 66 -23.78 4.32 -2.59
C THR A 66 -22.26 4.40 -2.47
N ILE A 67 -21.59 5.01 -3.45
CA ILE A 67 -20.13 5.18 -3.41
C ILE A 67 -19.74 6.00 -2.16
N PRO A 68 -18.85 5.48 -1.30
CA PRO A 68 -18.54 6.12 -0.02
C PRO A 68 -17.74 7.40 -0.20
N LYS A 69 -17.59 8.15 0.90
CA LYS A 69 -16.59 9.22 0.97
C LYS A 69 -15.20 8.64 0.75
N GLU A 70 -14.38 9.36 0.01
CA GLU A 70 -12.96 9.03 -0.13
C GLU A 70 -12.27 9.15 1.24
N TRP A 71 -11.39 8.20 1.55
CA TRP A 71 -10.62 8.19 2.80
C TRP A 71 -9.11 8.22 2.51
N ASN A 72 -8.42 9.15 3.17
CA ASN A 72 -6.96 9.30 3.13
C ASN A 72 -6.45 9.54 4.56
N ILE A 73 -5.26 9.00 4.85
CA ILE A 73 -4.58 9.17 6.13
C ILE A 73 -3.21 9.82 5.93
N ARG A 74 -2.85 10.73 6.83
CA ARG A 74 -1.53 11.39 6.83
C ARG A 74 -0.62 10.81 7.91
N SER A 75 -1.15 10.58 9.10
CA SER A 75 -0.43 10.05 10.26
C SER A 75 -1.43 9.62 11.33
N ALA A 76 -1.03 8.70 12.21
CA ALA A 76 -1.72 8.40 13.45
C ALA A 76 -0.70 7.91 14.47
N SER A 77 -0.88 8.28 15.75
CA SER A 77 -0.02 7.83 16.83
C SER A 77 -0.78 7.81 18.15
N ILE A 78 -0.36 6.95 19.07
CA ILE A 78 -0.82 6.92 20.46
C ILE A 78 0.41 7.11 21.34
N THR A 79 0.34 8.03 22.29
CA THR A 79 1.40 8.34 23.24
C THR A 79 0.97 7.93 24.65
N GLY A 80 1.86 7.25 25.37
CA GLY A 80 1.64 6.83 26.75
C GLY A 80 1.76 7.99 27.76
N PRO A 81 1.39 7.77 29.03
CA PRO A 81 1.47 8.80 30.08
C PRO A 81 2.89 9.30 30.37
N ASP A 82 3.90 8.50 30.02
CA ASP A 82 5.32 8.81 30.13
C ASP A 82 5.86 9.64 28.95
N GLY A 83 5.00 9.95 27.97
CA GLY A 83 5.35 10.71 26.77
C GLY A 83 5.93 9.86 25.64
N GLN A 84 6.01 8.54 25.79
CA GLN A 84 6.54 7.65 24.74
C GLN A 84 5.45 7.26 23.74
N THR A 85 5.77 7.24 22.44
CA THR A 85 4.87 6.70 21.42
C THR A 85 4.77 5.18 21.59
N VAL A 86 3.56 4.69 21.87
CA VAL A 86 3.29 3.26 22.07
C VAL A 86 2.74 2.59 20.81
N VAL A 87 2.16 3.37 19.89
CA VAL A 87 1.70 2.93 18.57
C VAL A 87 1.95 4.06 17.58
N ASP A 88 2.60 3.77 16.44
CA ASP A 88 2.79 4.73 15.34
C ASP A 88 2.36 4.10 14.01
N PHE A 89 1.54 4.82 13.24
CA PHE A 89 1.17 4.44 11.87
C PHE A 89 2.38 4.36 10.94
N ALA A 90 3.44 5.13 11.21
CA ALA A 90 4.68 5.07 10.45
C ALA A 90 5.37 3.70 10.54
N ASP A 91 5.16 2.95 11.63
CA ASP A 91 5.73 1.61 11.81
C ASP A 91 4.94 0.54 11.04
N SER A 92 3.61 0.67 11.02
CA SER A 92 2.73 -0.28 10.32
C SER A 92 1.38 0.36 9.99
N ASN A 93 0.98 0.26 8.72
CA ASN A 93 -0.33 0.71 8.26
C ASN A 93 -1.50 -0.09 8.87
N LEU A 94 -1.23 -1.24 9.50
CA LEU A 94 -2.23 -2.06 10.19
C LEU A 94 -2.56 -1.56 11.61
N HIS A 95 -1.83 -0.56 12.12
CA HIS A 95 -2.12 0.05 13.41
C HIS A 95 -3.39 0.91 13.42
N ILE A 96 -3.94 1.23 12.25
CA ILE A 96 -5.18 1.99 12.11
C ILE A 96 -6.26 1.11 11.48
N VAL A 97 -7.49 1.24 11.97
CA VAL A 97 -8.64 0.64 11.28
C VAL A 97 -8.97 1.51 10.07
N ASN A 98 -9.08 0.87 8.91
CA ASN A 98 -9.49 1.56 7.68
C ASN A 98 -10.80 2.34 7.89
N TYR A 99 -10.91 3.53 7.28
CA TYR A 99 -12.07 4.43 7.45
C TYR A 99 -12.25 5.05 8.85
N SER A 100 -11.28 4.93 9.76
CA SER A 100 -11.30 5.69 11.02
C SER A 100 -11.47 7.19 10.78
N VAL A 101 -12.34 7.81 11.57
CA VAL A 101 -12.56 9.26 11.56
C VAL A 101 -11.38 9.98 12.23
N PRO A 102 -11.05 11.21 11.81
CA PRO A 102 -10.00 12.00 12.45
C PRO A 102 -10.30 12.23 13.94
N PHE A 103 -9.31 12.00 14.80
CA PHE A 103 -9.43 12.20 16.24
C PHE A 103 -8.15 12.85 16.79
N LYS A 104 -8.33 13.72 17.79
CA LYS A 104 -7.26 14.29 18.61
C LYS A 104 -7.79 14.48 20.02
N GLY A 105 -7.19 13.82 21.00
CA GLY A 105 -7.64 13.89 22.38
C GLY A 105 -6.78 13.05 23.31
N ILE A 106 -7.16 13.06 24.59
CA ILE A 106 -6.63 12.21 25.65
C ILE A 106 -7.77 11.28 26.05
N LEU A 107 -7.45 10.00 26.29
CA LEU A 107 -8.39 8.98 26.74
C LEU A 107 -8.33 8.82 28.26
#